data_AF-T5KJG9-F1
#
_entry.id   AF-T5KJG9-F1
#
_cell.length_a   1.000
_cell.length_b   1.000
_cell.length_c   1.000
_cell.angle_alpha   90.00
_cell.angle_beta   90.00
_cell.angle_gamma   90.00
#
_symmetry.space_group_name_H-M   'P 1'
#
loop_
_entity.id
_entity.type
_entity.pdbx_description
1 polymer ?
#
loop_
_entity_poly.entity_id
_entity_poly.type
_entity_poly.pdbx_seq_one_letter_code
_entity_poly.pdbx_strand_id
1 'polypeptide(L)'
;MRTRIGLAAIFTLVALTGCTATGPINSPAPVESATNGSAATATPTSSPTSAPVAEAEFTDSLLVDLCIEKTTQDHGGSPEFKKDQATVEAIEADPPWLVIVPATSAVGDTISYCTIGGSPAAPVFALHGAADPSMEAEIRSWATS
;
A
#
# COMPACT_ATOMS: atom_id res chain seq x y z
N MET A 1 36.90 -36.76 12.69
CA MET A 1 35.90 -37.87 12.65
C MET A 1 34.70 -37.34 11.88
N ARG A 2 34.65 -37.42 10.54
CA ARG A 2 34.08 -38.50 9.68
C ARG A 2 32.60 -38.85 9.95
N THR A 3 31.71 -38.25 9.13
CA THR A 3 30.49 -38.81 8.44
C THR A 3 29.28 -39.21 9.32
N ARG A 4 27.99 -39.00 8.98
CA ARG A 4 27.19 -39.16 7.72
C ARG A 4 25.92 -38.27 7.76
N ILE A 5 25.55 -37.54 6.71
CA ILE A 5 24.62 -37.91 5.60
C ILE A 5 23.26 -38.43 6.07
N GLY A 6 22.22 -37.62 5.86
CA GLY A 6 20.80 -38.00 5.97
C GLY A 6 19.96 -37.12 5.04
N LEU A 7 19.98 -37.48 3.76
CA LEU A 7 19.24 -36.86 2.67
C LEU A 7 17.77 -37.33 2.75
N ALA A 8 16.81 -36.41 2.86
CA ALA A 8 15.39 -36.71 2.65
C ALA A 8 14.76 -35.58 1.83
N ALA A 9 14.77 -35.77 0.52
CA ALA A 9 14.00 -34.99 -0.43
C ALA A 9 12.53 -35.40 -0.33
N ILE A 10 11.64 -34.43 -0.14
CA ILE A 10 10.20 -34.61 -0.40
C ILE A 10 9.83 -33.56 -1.44
N PHE A 11 9.85 -34.00 -2.69
CA PHE A 11 9.29 -33.33 -3.85
C PHE A 11 7.77 -33.54 -3.81
N THR A 12 7.00 -32.50 -3.51
CA THR A 12 5.56 -32.48 -3.78
C THR A 12 5.30 -31.52 -4.93
N LEU A 13 5.25 -32.09 -6.14
CA LEU A 13 4.65 -31.48 -7.32
C LEU A 13 3.14 -31.37 -7.08
N VAL A 14 2.60 -30.16 -7.03
CA VAL A 14 1.15 -29.92 -7.20
C VAL A 14 0.94 -29.33 -8.59
N ALA A 15 0.18 -30.06 -9.39
CA ALA A 15 -0.07 -29.78 -10.79
C ALA A 15 -0.98 -28.55 -10.99
N LEU A 16 -0.62 -27.71 -11.97
CA LEU A 16 -1.51 -26.73 -12.57
C LEU A 16 -2.51 -27.41 -13.50
N THR A 17 -3.82 -27.15 -13.30
CA THR A 17 -4.87 -27.24 -14.33
C THR A 17 -6.01 -26.30 -13.91
N GLY A 18 -6.11 -25.09 -14.48
CA GLY A 18 -6.98 -24.75 -15.61
C GLY A 18 -8.16 -23.88 -15.11
N CYS A 19 -8.98 -23.18 -15.88
CA CYS A 19 -8.92 -22.57 -17.21
C CYS A 19 -10.17 -21.67 -17.30
N THR A 20 -9.99 -20.41 -17.75
CA THR A 20 -10.94 -19.44 -18.35
C THR A 20 -12.45 -19.49 -18.04
N ALA A 21 -13.00 -18.36 -17.60
CA ALA A 21 -14.40 -17.98 -17.86
C ALA A 21 -14.49 -16.55 -18.41
N THR A 22 -14.43 -16.45 -19.74
CA THR A 22 -14.85 -15.27 -20.52
C THR A 22 -16.37 -15.19 -20.43
N GLY A 23 -16.87 -14.16 -19.75
CA GLY A 23 -18.29 -13.78 -19.73
C GLY A 23 -18.59 -12.74 -20.83
N PRO A 24 -19.78 -12.80 -21.46
CA PRO A 24 -20.04 -12.16 -22.74
C PRO A 24 -20.23 -10.64 -22.68
N ILE A 25 -19.80 -10.01 -23.77
CA ILE A 25 -20.07 -8.62 -24.17
C ILE A 25 -21.56 -8.52 -24.51
N ASN A 26 -22.34 -7.80 -23.69
CA ASN A 26 -23.68 -7.39 -24.06
C ASN A 26 -23.64 -5.96 -24.63
N SER A 27 -23.70 -5.89 -25.94
CA SER A 27 -23.99 -4.69 -26.73
C SER A 27 -25.45 -4.74 -27.18
N PRO A 28 -26.30 -3.76 -26.81
CA PRO A 28 -27.48 -3.43 -27.60
C PRO A 28 -27.23 -2.16 -28.43
N ALA A 29 -27.70 -2.23 -29.67
CA ALA A 29 -27.64 -1.25 -30.74
C ALA A 29 -28.58 -0.01 -30.49
N PRO A 30 -28.61 0.98 -31.39
CA PRO A 30 -29.11 2.33 -31.14
C PRO A 30 -30.65 2.42 -31.21
N VAL A 31 -31.21 3.42 -30.54
CA VAL A 31 -32.60 3.87 -30.77
C VAL A 31 -32.58 5.33 -31.20
N GLU A 32 -33.04 5.56 -32.43
CA GLU A 32 -33.33 6.88 -32.97
C GLU A 32 -34.69 7.43 -32.49
N SER A 33 -34.76 8.76 -32.52
CA SER A 33 -35.92 9.63 -32.75
C SER A 33 -36.89 9.96 -31.60
N ALA A 34 -36.93 11.25 -31.24
CA ALA A 34 -38.13 12.09 -31.35
C ALA A 34 -37.82 13.60 -31.24
N THR A 35 -38.56 14.37 -32.04
CA THR A 35 -38.43 15.80 -32.35
C THR A 35 -39.24 16.71 -31.41
N ASN A 36 -38.79 17.97 -31.32
CA ASN A 36 -39.44 19.23 -30.92
C ASN A 36 -39.68 19.58 -29.44
N GLY A 37 -39.19 20.76 -29.05
CA GLY A 37 -39.81 21.56 -27.98
C GLY A 37 -38.94 22.64 -27.33
N SER A 38 -39.17 23.89 -27.72
CA SER A 38 -38.91 25.14 -26.99
C SER A 38 -37.49 25.71 -26.86
N ALA A 39 -37.37 26.93 -27.39
CA ALA A 39 -36.31 27.88 -27.13
C ALA A 39 -36.21 28.22 -25.63
N ALA A 40 -35.00 28.16 -25.10
CA ALA A 40 -34.61 28.85 -23.88
C ALA A 40 -33.25 29.51 -24.12
N THR A 41 -33.22 30.83 -23.93
CA THR A 41 -32.06 31.71 -23.92
C THR A 41 -30.88 31.07 -23.18
N ALA A 42 -29.77 30.84 -23.89
CA ALA A 42 -28.52 30.38 -23.30
C ALA A 42 -27.90 31.53 -22.51
N THR A 43 -28.15 31.59 -21.20
CA THR A 43 -27.31 32.34 -20.27
C THR A 43 -25.92 31.72 -20.30
N PRO A 44 -24.83 32.48 -20.50
CA PRO A 44 -23.49 31.90 -20.36
C PRO A 44 -23.32 31.46 -18.90
N THR A 45 -23.40 30.15 -18.68
CA THR A 45 -22.95 29.54 -17.43
C THR A 45 -21.45 29.79 -17.36
N SER A 46 -21.03 30.66 -16.45
CA SER A 46 -19.64 30.75 -16.01
C SER A 46 -19.26 29.38 -15.48
N SER A 47 -18.54 28.61 -16.29
CA SER A 47 -17.90 27.38 -15.84
C SER A 47 -16.97 27.77 -14.68
N PRO A 48 -17.08 27.18 -13.48
CA PRO A 48 -16.09 27.43 -12.45
C PRO A 48 -14.77 26.91 -13.00
N THR A 49 -13.83 27.83 -13.24
CA THR A 49 -12.46 27.47 -13.53
C THR A 49 -11.99 26.69 -12.30
N SER A 50 -11.91 25.36 -12.41
CA SER A 50 -11.30 24.55 -11.36
C SER A 50 -9.84 24.95 -11.35
N ALA A 51 -9.44 25.66 -10.30
CA ALA A 51 -8.03 25.81 -10.00
C ALA A 51 -7.39 24.41 -9.99
N PRO A 52 -6.12 24.26 -10.42
CA PRO A 52 -5.44 22.98 -10.33
C PRO A 52 -5.55 22.47 -8.90
N VAL A 53 -6.14 21.29 -8.72
CA VAL A 53 -6.12 20.60 -7.42
C VAL A 53 -4.66 20.37 -7.11
N ALA A 54 -4.14 21.00 -6.06
CA ALA A 54 -2.79 20.72 -5.59
C ALA A 54 -2.69 19.22 -5.35
N GLU A 55 -1.71 18.57 -5.98
CA GLU A 55 -1.45 17.15 -5.74
C GLU A 55 -1.15 16.99 -4.25
N ALA A 56 -1.93 16.14 -3.58
CA ALA A 56 -1.72 15.91 -2.15
C ALA A 56 -0.34 15.29 -1.95
N GLU A 57 0.45 15.86 -1.05
CA GLU A 57 1.76 15.31 -0.66
C GLU A 57 1.66 14.50 0.63
N PHE A 58 2.61 13.60 0.84
CA PHE A 58 2.71 12.88 2.10
C PHE A 58 3.10 13.84 3.23
N THR A 59 2.40 13.75 4.36
CA THR A 59 2.83 14.32 5.63
C THR A 59 3.39 13.21 6.52
N ASP A 60 4.28 13.55 7.45
CA ASP A 60 4.83 12.59 8.40
C ASP A 60 3.74 11.84 9.18
N SER A 61 2.69 12.56 9.61
CA SER A 61 1.55 11.95 10.30
C SER A 61 0.82 10.92 9.43
N LEU A 62 0.65 11.22 8.14
CA LEU A 62 0.02 10.31 7.19
C LEU A 62 0.90 9.09 6.95
N LEU A 63 2.22 9.28 6.80
CA LEU A 63 3.18 8.19 6.62
C LEU A 63 3.18 7.22 7.81
N VAL A 64 3.13 7.76 9.04
CA VAL A 64 3.01 6.97 10.27
C VAL A 64 1.69 6.20 10.31
N ASP A 65 0.57 6.87 10.03
CA ASP A 65 -0.74 6.24 10.02
C ASP A 65 -0.85 5.11 8.98
N LEU A 66 -0.33 5.35 7.77
CA LEU A 66 -0.25 4.34 6.72
C LEU A 66 0.59 3.14 7.13
N CYS A 67 1.73 3.36 7.80
CA CYS A 67 2.55 2.23 8.24
C CYS A 67 1.87 1.39 9.34
N ILE A 68 1.19 2.05 10.28
CA ILE A 68 0.41 1.39 11.33
C ILE A 68 -0.74 0.58 10.72
N GLU A 69 -1.48 1.19 9.79
CA GLU A 69 -2.58 0.53 9.09
C GLU A 69 -2.06 -0.70 8.34
N LYS A 70 -1.01 -0.54 7.55
CA LYS A 70 -0.42 -1.63 6.76
C LYS A 70 0.04 -2.78 7.65
N THR A 71 0.75 -2.48 8.74
CA THR A 71 1.20 -3.49 9.70
C THR A 71 0.03 -4.21 10.37
N THR A 72 -1.01 -3.47 10.76
CA THR A 72 -2.23 -4.03 11.35
C THR A 72 -2.96 -4.96 10.38
N GLN A 73 -3.00 -4.60 9.09
CA GLN A 73 -3.59 -5.44 8.04
C GLN A 73 -2.80 -6.74 7.82
N ASP A 74 -1.47 -6.68 7.84
CA ASP A 74 -0.61 -7.83 7.52
C ASP A 74 -0.52 -8.83 8.68
N HIS A 75 -0.46 -8.36 9.92
CA HIS A 75 -0.19 -9.19 11.09
C HIS A 75 -1.41 -9.40 12.00
N GLY A 76 -2.46 -8.59 11.83
CA GLY A 76 -3.57 -8.53 12.78
C GLY A 76 -3.15 -8.00 14.15
N GLY A 77 -4.12 -7.91 15.06
CA GLY A 77 -3.90 -7.30 16.37
C GLY A 77 -3.77 -5.77 16.30
N SER A 78 -3.58 -5.15 17.45
CA SER A 78 -3.40 -3.71 17.56
C SER A 78 -2.53 -3.43 18.79
N PRO A 79 -1.20 -3.57 18.66
CA PRO A 79 -0.29 -3.21 19.75
C PRO A 79 -0.41 -1.71 20.04
N GLU A 80 0.10 -1.28 21.18
CA GLU A 80 0.10 0.13 21.54
C GLU A 80 1.19 0.88 20.75
N PHE A 81 0.84 1.38 19.57
CA PHE A 81 1.74 2.18 18.74
C PHE A 81 2.05 3.54 19.37
N LYS A 82 3.35 3.85 19.52
CA LYS A 82 3.89 5.10 20.08
C LYS A 82 4.16 6.09 18.95
N LYS A 83 3.11 6.67 18.38
CA LYS A 83 3.20 7.58 17.21
C LYS A 83 4.15 8.76 17.44
N ASP A 84 4.17 9.33 18.64
CA ASP A 84 5.05 10.46 18.99
C ASP A 84 6.55 10.10 19.03
N GLN A 85 6.87 8.79 19.00
CA GLN A 85 8.24 8.27 18.95
C GLN A 85 8.57 7.69 17.56
N ALA A 86 7.68 7.81 16.59
CA ALA A 86 7.93 7.34 15.24
C ALA A 86 9.02 8.19 14.55
N THR A 87 9.81 7.55 13.70
CA THR A 87 10.77 8.21 12.83
C THR A 87 10.29 8.13 11.39
N VAL A 88 10.34 9.26 10.69
CA VAL A 88 10.09 9.36 9.25
C VAL A 88 11.37 9.89 8.62
N GLU A 89 11.96 9.11 7.74
CA GLU A 89 13.26 9.37 7.13
C GLU A 89 13.12 9.36 5.60
N ALA A 90 13.61 10.40 4.93
CA ALA A 90 13.81 10.35 3.48
C ALA A 90 15.03 9.47 3.18
N ILE A 91 14.89 8.57 2.22
CA ILE A 91 15.93 7.62 1.82
C ILE A 91 16.19 7.71 0.31
N GLU A 92 17.42 7.41 -0.11
CA GLU A 92 17.82 7.37 -1.53
C GLU A 92 17.41 6.02 -2.18
N ALA A 93 16.12 5.70 -2.11
CA ALA A 93 15.53 4.49 -2.68
C ALA A 93 14.12 4.78 -3.22
N ASP A 94 13.56 3.83 -3.96
CA ASP A 94 12.14 3.83 -4.33
C ASP A 94 11.47 2.62 -3.66
N PRO A 95 10.59 2.80 -2.68
CA PRO A 95 9.96 4.05 -2.23
C PRO A 95 10.83 4.99 -1.35
N PRO A 96 10.61 6.33 -1.39
CA PRO A 96 11.55 7.31 -0.83
C PRO A 96 11.39 7.59 0.68
N TRP A 97 10.37 7.04 1.35
CA TRP A 97 10.16 7.27 2.77
C TRP A 97 10.33 5.98 3.56
N LEU A 98 11.21 5.98 4.55
CA LEU A 98 11.25 4.95 5.59
C LEU A 98 10.53 5.46 6.84
N VAL A 99 9.58 4.68 7.32
CA VAL A 99 8.83 4.93 8.54
C VAL A 99 9.12 3.82 9.53
N ILE A 100 9.46 4.17 10.77
CA ILE A 100 9.60 3.20 11.86
C ILE A 100 8.75 3.70 13.03
N VAL A 101 7.83 2.86 13.51
CA VAL A 101 6.88 3.16 14.58
C VAL A 101 7.11 2.19 15.73
N PRO A 102 7.62 2.66 16.87
CA PRO A 102 7.68 1.83 18.08
C PRO A 102 6.29 1.43 18.56
N ALA A 103 6.16 0.22 19.08
CA ALA A 103 4.91 -0.27 19.64
C ALA A 103 5.15 -1.24 20.80
N THR A 104 4.25 -1.27 21.78
CA THR A 104 4.29 -2.25 22.87
C THR A 104 3.17 -3.28 22.67
N SER A 105 3.54 -4.56 22.66
CA SER A 105 2.62 -5.69 22.54
C SER A 105 2.54 -6.49 23.84
N ALA A 106 1.68 -7.51 23.89
CA ALA A 106 1.60 -8.40 25.05
C ALA A 106 2.88 -9.21 25.31
N VAL A 107 3.74 -9.36 24.30
CA VAL A 107 5.00 -10.13 24.39
C VAL A 107 6.24 -9.26 24.57
N GLY A 108 6.08 -7.94 24.58
CA GLY A 108 7.17 -6.97 24.74
C GLY A 108 7.13 -5.84 23.70
N ASP A 109 8.20 -5.06 23.70
CA ASP A 109 8.39 -3.97 22.75
C ASP A 109 8.72 -4.49 21.35
N THR A 110 8.22 -3.78 20.36
CA THR A 110 8.32 -4.10 18.94
C THR A 110 8.47 -2.82 18.15
N ILE A 111 8.89 -2.93 16.91
CA ILE A 111 8.84 -1.85 15.93
C ILE A 111 8.04 -2.31 14.72
N SER A 112 7.27 -1.41 14.14
CA SER A 112 6.68 -1.57 12.82
C SER A 112 7.47 -0.71 11.85
N TYR A 113 7.77 -1.23 10.66
CA TYR A 113 8.57 -0.51 9.68
C TYR A 113 7.94 -0.60 8.30
N CYS A 114 8.03 0.48 7.51
CA CYS A 114 7.50 0.55 6.16
C CYS A 114 8.34 1.47 5.27
N THR A 115 8.63 1.07 4.04
CA THR A 115 8.99 1.99 2.96
C THR A 115 7.75 2.38 2.17
N ILE A 116 7.51 3.68 2.00
CA ILE A 116 6.26 4.24 1.44
C ILE A 116 6.58 5.23 0.31
N GLY A 117 5.82 5.13 -0.77
CA GLY A 117 5.92 6.03 -1.93
C GLY A 117 4.62 6.05 -2.74
N GLY A 118 4.71 6.38 -4.03
CA GLY A 118 3.54 6.65 -4.85
C GLY A 118 2.90 7.99 -4.48
N SER A 119 1.60 8.00 -4.20
CA SER A 119 0.87 9.20 -3.76
C SER A 119 0.03 8.93 -2.52
N PRO A 120 -0.37 9.95 -1.75
CA PRO A 120 -1.30 9.79 -0.62
C PRO A 120 -2.60 9.06 -0.96
N ALA A 121 -3.11 9.20 -2.19
CA ALA A 121 -4.34 8.55 -2.64
C ALA A 121 -4.12 7.10 -3.11
N ALA A 122 -2.88 6.73 -3.44
CA ALA A 122 -2.50 5.40 -3.88
C ALA A 122 -1.09 5.07 -3.37
N PRO A 123 -0.94 4.85 -2.04
CA PRO A 123 0.36 4.59 -1.45
C PRO A 123 0.90 3.24 -1.90
N VAL A 124 2.20 3.19 -2.17
CA VAL A 124 2.94 1.98 -2.53
C VAL A 124 3.86 1.60 -1.39
N PHE A 125 3.85 0.33 -1.01
CA PHE A 125 4.70 -0.24 0.04
C PHE A 125 5.63 -1.30 -0.57
N ALA A 126 6.94 -1.21 -0.34
CA ALA A 126 7.90 -2.20 -0.88
C ALA A 126 8.53 -3.07 0.21
N LEU A 127 8.95 -2.47 1.32
CA LEU A 127 9.47 -3.15 2.49
C LEU A 127 8.55 -2.82 3.66
N HIS A 128 7.90 -3.81 4.28
CA HIS A 128 7.07 -3.56 5.45
C HIS A 128 7.00 -4.77 6.38
N GLY A 129 6.78 -4.53 7.67
CA GLY A 129 6.62 -5.59 8.66
C GLY A 129 6.72 -5.11 10.10
N ALA A 130 6.81 -6.08 11.01
CA ALA A 130 7.09 -5.86 12.43
C ALA A 130 8.32 -6.67 12.87
N ALA A 131 9.13 -6.10 13.75
CA ALA A 131 10.36 -6.71 14.23
C ALA A 131 10.66 -6.36 15.69
N ASP A 132 11.65 -7.03 16.26
CA ASP A 132 12.26 -6.63 17.53
C ASP A 132 13.01 -5.29 17.35
N PRO A 133 13.00 -4.38 18.35
CA PRO A 133 13.68 -3.08 18.24
C PRO A 133 15.19 -3.20 17.95
N SER A 134 15.85 -4.30 18.31
CA SER A 134 17.27 -4.52 18.00
C SER A 134 17.57 -4.64 16.49
N MET A 135 16.55 -4.88 15.66
CA MET A 135 16.69 -5.00 14.21
C MET A 135 16.67 -3.66 13.47
N GLU A 136 16.47 -2.53 14.16
CA GLU A 136 16.27 -1.22 13.53
C GLU A 136 17.42 -0.82 12.57
N ALA A 137 18.67 -1.11 12.94
CA ALA A 137 19.82 -0.83 12.09
C ALA A 137 19.84 -1.71 10.82
N GLU A 138 19.42 -2.96 10.93
CA GLU A 138 19.32 -3.89 9.80
C GLU A 138 18.20 -3.47 8.85
N ILE A 139 17.06 -3.05 9.39
CA ILE A 139 15.91 -2.53 8.62
C ILE A 139 16.31 -1.31 7.79
N ARG A 140 17.07 -0.36 8.36
CA ARG A 140 17.58 0.79 7.58
C ARG A 140 18.51 0.36 6.45
N SER A 141 19.33 -0.67 6.68
CA SER A 141 20.17 -1.23 5.62
C SER A 141 19.35 -1.89 4.52
N TRP A 142 18.24 -2.56 4.83
CA TRP A 142 17.36 -3.15 3.81
C TRP A 142 16.59 -2.08 3.02
N ALA A 143 16.15 -1.02 3.69
CA ALA A 143 15.37 0.05 3.08
C ALA A 143 16.14 0.79 1.97
N THR A 144 17.47 0.82 2.07
CA THR A 144 18.37 1.53 1.13
C THR A 144 19.13 0.61 0.18
N SER A 145 18.82 -0.69 0.19
CA SER A 145 19.51 -1.71 -0.60
C SER A 145 18.97 -1.88 -2.02
#